data_AF-A0A962G2N4-F1
#
_entry.id   AF-A0A962G2N4-F1
#
_cell.length_a   1.000
_cell.length_b   1.000
_cell.length_c   1.000
_cell.angle_alpha   90.00
_cell.angle_beta   90.00
_cell.angle_gamma   90.00
#
_symmetry.space_group_name_H-M   'P 1'
#
loop_
_entity.id
_entity.type
_entity.pdbx_description
1 polymer ?
#
loop_
_entity_poly.entity_id
_entity_poly.type
_entity_poly.pdbx_seq_one_letter_code
_entity_poly.pdbx_strand_id
1 'polypeptide(L)'
;KLYDVDLRLRPDGAKGLLVSTLQSFADYQKSRAWTWEHQALVRARCIAGSPRVAEAFERIRGDILGARRDPDELRRDIATMRQRMRGELDRSRGDAFDL
;
A
#
# COMPACT_ATOMS: atom_id res chain seq x y z
N LYS A 1 -11.59 -20.21 -13.46
CA LYS A 1 -10.83 -19.41 -12.48
C LYS A 1 -11.65 -19.32 -11.20
N LEU A 2 -11.06 -19.49 -10.02
CA LEU A 2 -11.80 -19.38 -8.76
C LEU A 2 -11.93 -17.90 -8.33
N TYR A 3 -10.87 -17.10 -8.49
CA TYR A 3 -10.84 -15.66 -8.21
C TYR A 3 -9.95 -14.91 -9.20
N ASP A 4 -10.23 -13.63 -9.40
CA ASP A 4 -9.30 -12.69 -10.03
C ASP A 4 -8.37 -12.10 -8.98
N VAL A 5 -7.07 -12.19 -9.24
CA VAL A 5 -6.01 -11.79 -8.30
C VAL A 5 -5.30 -10.56 -8.84
N ASP A 6 -5.28 -9.49 -8.04
CA ASP A 6 -4.56 -8.25 -8.36
C ASP A 6 -3.24 -8.18 -7.60
N LEU A 7 -2.12 -8.15 -8.34
CA LEU A 7 -0.76 -8.12 -7.82
C LEU A 7 -0.07 -6.76 -8.02
N ARG A 8 -0.83 -5.71 -8.38
CA ARG A 8 -0.27 -4.40 -8.73
C ARG A 8 0.28 -3.60 -7.56
N LEU A 9 -0.06 -3.97 -6.31
CA LEU A 9 0.43 -3.32 -5.09
C LEU A 9 1.78 -3.84 -4.58
N ARG A 10 2.45 -4.73 -5.33
CA ARG A 10 3.81 -5.18 -5.00
C ARG A 10 4.84 -4.08 -5.31
N PRO A 11 6.06 -4.13 -4.72
CA PRO A 11 7.14 -3.21 -5.05
C PRO A 11 7.35 -3.08 -6.56
N ASP A 12 7.50 -1.84 -7.06
CA ASP A 12 7.64 -1.52 -8.49
C ASP A 12 6.42 -1.93 -9.38
N GLY A 13 5.29 -2.26 -8.75
CA GLY A 13 4.02 -2.57 -9.40
C GLY A 13 4.17 -3.66 -10.46
N ALA A 14 3.58 -3.41 -11.65
CA ALA A 14 3.60 -4.38 -12.75
C ALA A 14 5.02 -4.70 -13.27
N LYS A 15 5.99 -3.82 -13.07
CA LYS A 15 7.39 -4.00 -13.51
C LYS A 15 8.26 -4.72 -12.47
N GLY A 16 7.79 -4.79 -11.23
CA GLY A 16 8.50 -5.46 -10.15
C GLY A 16 8.42 -6.98 -10.21
N LEU A 17 9.39 -7.61 -9.54
CA LEU A 17 9.41 -9.05 -9.34
C LEU A 17 8.11 -9.52 -8.69
N LEU A 18 7.65 -10.70 -9.09
CA LEU A 18 6.43 -11.30 -8.54
C LEU A 18 6.57 -11.63 -7.04
N VAL A 19 7.78 -12.03 -6.65
CA VAL A 19 8.15 -12.37 -5.28
C VAL A 19 9.42 -11.59 -4.93
N SER A 20 9.46 -11.02 -3.73
CA SER A 20 10.60 -10.29 -3.21
C SER A 20 11.06 -10.88 -1.88
N THR A 21 12.34 -10.74 -1.58
CA THR A 21 12.85 -11.08 -0.25
C THR A 21 12.35 -10.06 0.78
N LEU A 22 12.29 -10.45 2.06
CA LEU A 22 11.94 -9.52 3.14
C LEU A 22 12.87 -8.30 3.19
N GLN A 23 14.16 -8.51 2.90
CA GLN A 23 15.15 -7.43 2.86
C GLN A 23 14.83 -6.44 1.74
N SER A 24 14.65 -6.93 0.51
CA SER A 24 14.30 -6.07 -0.63
C SER A 24 12.97 -5.34 -0.43
N PHE A 25 11.99 -6.00 0.19
CA PHE A 25 10.71 -5.37 0.56
C PHE A 25 10.92 -4.24 1.58
N ALA A 26 11.69 -4.47 2.64
CA ALA A 26 11.97 -3.46 3.65
C ALA A 26 12.73 -2.26 3.06
N ASP A 27 13.75 -2.52 2.24
CA ASP A 27 14.54 -1.47 1.60
C ASP A 27 13.68 -0.61 0.65
N TYR A 28 12.82 -1.26 -0.13
CA TYR A 28 11.86 -0.57 -0.99
C TYR A 28 10.95 0.37 -0.19
N GLN A 29 10.32 -0.17 0.85
CA GLN A 29 9.35 0.58 1.65
C GLN A 29 9.98 1.76 2.39
N LYS A 30 11.26 1.65 2.79
CA LYS A 30 11.98 2.72 3.48
C LYS A 30 12.48 3.82 2.56
N SER A 31 12.87 3.49 1.33
CA SER A 31 13.64 4.41 0.48
C SER A 31 12.94 4.85 -0.80
N ARG A 32 11.98 4.08 -1.30
CA ARG A 32 11.37 4.32 -2.62
C ARG A 32 9.85 4.38 -2.60
N ALA A 33 9.21 3.82 -1.59
CA ALA A 33 7.75 3.75 -1.53
C ALA A 33 7.13 5.15 -1.31
N TRP A 34 6.07 5.40 -2.04
CA TRP A 34 5.29 6.64 -1.94
C TRP A 34 4.35 6.60 -0.74
N THR A 35 3.91 7.78 -0.26
CA THR A 35 2.93 7.89 0.84
C THR A 35 1.69 7.03 0.64
N TRP A 36 1.16 6.95 -0.60
CA TRP A 36 -0.02 6.13 -0.91
C TRP A 36 0.27 4.61 -0.80
N GLU A 37 1.50 4.16 -1.03
CA GLU A 37 1.89 2.76 -0.84
C GLU A 37 1.95 2.42 0.64
N HIS A 38 2.42 3.35 1.48
CA HIS A 38 2.32 3.21 2.93
C HIS A 38 0.86 3.19 3.39
N GLN A 39 -0.05 3.96 2.77
CA GLN A 39 -1.49 3.87 3.04
C GLN A 39 -2.05 2.49 2.69
N ALA A 40 -1.64 1.90 1.56
CA ALA A 40 -2.02 0.53 1.22
C ALA A 40 -1.46 -0.50 2.23
N LEU A 41 -0.23 -0.29 2.70
CA LEU A 41 0.44 -1.12 3.70
C LEU A 41 -0.28 -1.16 5.05
N VAL A 42 -1.02 -0.10 5.43
CA VAL A 42 -1.86 -0.09 6.64
C VAL A 42 -2.83 -1.28 6.65
N ARG A 43 -3.40 -1.63 5.50
CA ARG A 43 -4.37 -2.73 5.35
C ARG A 43 -3.72 -4.09 5.08
N ALA A 44 -2.42 -4.13 4.79
CA ALA A 44 -1.71 -5.36 4.54
C ALA A 44 -1.58 -6.20 5.82
N ARG A 45 -1.68 -7.52 5.68
CA ARG A 45 -1.44 -8.50 6.73
C ARG A 45 -0.99 -9.83 6.11
N CYS A 46 -0.22 -10.62 6.86
CA CYS A 46 0.02 -11.99 6.44
C CYS A 46 -1.28 -12.82 6.52
N ILE A 47 -1.56 -13.60 5.46
CA ILE A 47 -2.76 -14.45 5.38
C ILE A 47 -2.42 -15.95 5.32
N ALA A 48 -1.19 -16.28 4.91
CA ALA A 48 -0.70 -17.64 4.78
C ALA A 48 0.84 -17.63 4.74
N GLY A 49 1.47 -18.77 5.07
CA GLY A 49 2.92 -18.97 4.97
C GLY A 49 3.58 -19.31 6.30
N SER A 50 4.91 -19.24 6.31
CA SER A 50 5.72 -19.54 7.50
C SER A 50 5.50 -18.52 8.61
N PRO A 51 5.31 -18.95 9.87
CA PRO A 51 5.20 -18.03 11.02
C PRO A 51 6.42 -17.09 11.15
N ARG A 52 7.62 -17.61 10.91
CA ARG A 52 8.87 -16.83 10.94
C ARG A 52 8.85 -15.67 9.94
N VAL A 53 8.33 -15.91 8.73
CA VAL A 53 8.22 -14.88 7.69
C VAL A 53 7.13 -13.88 8.07
N ALA A 54 6.00 -14.35 8.58
CA ALA A 54 4.89 -13.50 9.00
C ALA A 54 5.31 -12.53 10.11
N GLU A 55 5.98 -13.02 11.16
CA GLU A 55 6.50 -12.19 12.24
C GLU A 55 7.52 -11.15 11.75
N ALA A 56 8.40 -11.54 10.83
CA ALA A 56 9.38 -10.62 10.26
C ALA A 56 8.71 -9.54 9.40
N PHE A 57 7.71 -9.90 8.60
CA PHE A 57 6.91 -8.95 7.83
C PHE A 57 6.18 -7.97 8.74
N GLU A 58 5.51 -8.44 9.81
CA GLU A 58 4.79 -7.54 10.73
C GLU A 58 5.72 -6.59 11.47
N ARG A 59 6.94 -7.02 11.84
CA ARG A 59 7.97 -6.12 12.37
C ARG A 59 8.33 -5.02 11.37
N ILE A 60 8.67 -5.41 10.14
CA ILE A 60 9.01 -4.46 9.07
C ILE A 60 7.85 -3.48 8.84
N ARG A 61 6.61 -3.98 8.74
CA ARG A 61 5.40 -3.17 8.57
C ARG A 61 5.23 -2.19 9.74
N GLY A 62 5.41 -2.66 10.98
CA GLY A 62 5.38 -1.82 12.18
C GLY A 62 6.40 -0.69 12.13
N ASP A 63 7.65 -0.99 11.76
CA ASP A 63 8.71 0.00 11.64
C ASP A 63 8.41 1.06 10.57
N ILE A 64 7.91 0.64 9.40
CA ILE A 64 7.56 1.55 8.30
C ILE A 64 6.39 2.46 8.71
N LEU A 65 5.32 1.89 9.27
CA LEU A 65 4.13 2.65 9.64
C LEU A 65 4.40 3.56 10.85
N GLY A 66 5.23 3.13 11.80
CA GLY A 66 5.64 3.88 12.97
C GLY A 66 6.72 4.96 12.72
N ALA A 67 7.29 5.03 11.52
CA ALA A 67 8.28 6.04 11.17
C ALA A 67 7.72 7.47 11.35
N ARG A 68 8.54 8.36 11.91
CA ARG A 68 8.19 9.78 12.05
C ARG A 68 8.01 10.41 10.67
N ARG A 69 6.96 11.22 10.53
CA ARG A 69 6.62 11.97 9.32
C ARG A 69 6.24 13.40 9.71
N ASP A 70 6.43 14.34 8.80
CA ASP A 70 5.84 15.66 8.94
C ASP A 70 4.30 15.54 8.80
N PRO A 71 3.52 15.91 9.83
CA PRO A 71 2.06 15.81 9.78
C PRO A 71 1.40 16.67 8.70
N ASP A 72 1.98 17.82 8.36
CA ASP A 72 1.46 18.74 7.35
C ASP A 72 1.73 18.25 5.94
N GLU A 73 2.93 17.70 5.69
CA GLU A 73 3.26 17.03 4.44
C GLU A 73 2.37 15.80 4.23
N LEU A 74 2.28 14.91 5.22
CA LEU A 74 1.48 13.70 5.14
C LEU A 74 0.00 14.02 4.86
N ARG A 75 -0.58 15.02 5.54
CA ARG A 75 -1.96 15.45 5.30
C ARG A 75 -2.16 15.91 3.85
N ARG A 76 -1.22 16.69 3.30
CA ARG A 76 -1.30 17.20 1.92
C ARG A 76 -1.23 16.06 0.91
N ASP A 77 -0.31 15.13 1.09
CA ASP A 77 -0.18 13.96 0.20
C ASP A 77 -1.47 13.13 0.17
N ILE A 78 -2.02 12.81 1.35
CA ILE A 78 -3.25 12.02 1.48
C ILE A 78 -4.42 12.74 0.81
N ALA A 79 -4.59 14.04 1.08
CA ALA A 79 -5.67 14.83 0.50
C ALA A 79 -5.56 14.91 -1.03
N THR A 80 -4.35 15.16 -1.55
CA THR A 80 -4.06 15.25 -2.98
C THR A 80 -4.37 13.92 -3.68
N MET A 81 -3.91 12.80 -3.13
CA MET A 81 -4.19 11.49 -3.70
C MET A 81 -5.68 11.15 -3.63
N ARG A 82 -6.36 11.47 -2.53
CA ARG A 82 -7.81 11.22 -2.40
C ARG A 82 -8.63 12.01 -3.42
N GLN A 83 -8.26 13.27 -3.67
CA GLN A 83 -8.89 14.11 -4.69
C GLN A 83 -8.67 13.54 -6.09
N ARG A 84 -7.44 13.16 -6.43
CA ARG A 84 -7.12 12.52 -7.72
C ARG A 84 -7.90 11.22 -7.91
N MET A 85 -7.93 10.34 -6.91
CA MET A 85 -8.72 9.09 -6.97
C MET A 85 -10.21 9.38 -7.19
N ARG A 86 -10.76 10.39 -6.53
CA ARG A 86 -12.16 10.79 -6.75
C ARG A 86 -12.37 11.25 -8.19
N GLY A 87 -11.50 12.10 -8.72
CA GLY A 87 -11.60 12.56 -10.11
C GLY A 87 -11.52 11.42 -11.15
N GLU A 88 -10.76 10.36 -10.87
CA GLU A 88 -10.59 9.22 -11.78
C GLU A 88 -11.66 8.11 -11.60
N LEU A 89 -12.18 7.91 -10.38
CA LEU A 89 -12.98 6.73 -10.03
C LEU A 89 -14.42 7.02 -9.64
N ASP A 90 -14.79 8.26 -9.31
CA ASP A 90 -16.15 8.59 -8.86
C ASP A 90 -17.16 8.40 -10.00
N ARG A 91 -18.10 7.47 -9.83
CA ARG A 91 -19.18 7.20 -10.79
C ARG A 91 -20.52 7.77 -10.35
N SER A 92 -20.52 8.65 -9.35
CA SER A 92 -21.73 9.30 -8.87
C SER A 92 -22.41 10.07 -10.00
N ARG A 93 -23.74 10.05 -9.99
CA ARG A 93 -24.62 10.75 -10.92
C ARG A 93 -25.58 11.62 -10.09
N GLY A 94 -26.34 12.51 -10.74
CA GLY A 94 -27.22 13.45 -10.03
C GLY A 94 -28.24 12.79 -9.10
N ASP A 95 -28.56 11.52 -9.33
CA ASP A 95 -29.51 10.69 -8.58
C ASP A 95 -28.86 9.48 -7.87
N ALA A 96 -27.55 9.28 -8.00
CA ALA A 96 -26.87 8.09 -7.49
C ALA A 96 -25.50 8.42 -6.89
N PHE A 97 -25.24 7.90 -5.69
CA PHE A 97 -23.96 8.03 -5.00
C PHE A 97 -23.15 6.73 -5.11
N ASP A 98 -21.88 6.83 -5.48
CA ASP A 98 -20.93 5.71 -5.53
C ASP A 98 -20.33 5.44 -4.12
N LEU A 99 -20.72 4.31 -3.50
CA LEU A 99 -20.41 3.94 -2.10
C LEU A 99 -18.99 3.37 -1.92
#